data_AF-A0A505HA60-F1
#
_entry.id   AF-A0A505HA60-F1
#
_cell.length_a   1.000
_cell.length_b   1.000
_cell.length_c   1.000
_cell.angle_alpha   90.00
_cell.angle_beta   90.00
_cell.angle_gamma   90.00
#
_symmetry.space_group_name_H-M   'P 1'
#
loop_
_entity.id
_entity.type
_entity.pdbx_description
1 polymer ?
#
loop_
_entity_poly.entity_id
_entity_poly.type
_entity_poly.pdbx_seq_one_letter_code
_entity_poly.pdbx_strand_id
1 'polypeptide(L)'
;PEGLGALVAGTVGWGALALGAVAVALAAVPAVPDRPWQGPIAVLGALAVAAGLLRHLVRRFGGITGDVLGALVEIVTTLSYLGLVLTG
;
A
#
# COMPACT_ATOMS: atom_id res chain seq x y z
N PRO A 1 -7.77 -12.62 -20.38
CA PRO A 1 -7.08 -13.20 -19.21
C PRO A 1 -7.52 -12.50 -17.93
N GLU A 2 -8.57 -13.03 -17.29
CA GLU A 2 -8.95 -12.61 -15.94
C GLU A 2 -8.12 -13.45 -14.97
N GLY A 3 -7.00 -12.89 -14.51
CA GLY A 3 -6.15 -13.57 -13.54
C GLY A 3 -6.81 -13.57 -12.15
N LEU A 4 -6.39 -14.49 -11.28
CA LEU A 4 -6.81 -14.55 -9.86
C LEU A 4 -6.75 -13.18 -9.16
N GLY A 5 -5.81 -12.31 -9.54
CA GLY A 5 -5.69 -10.96 -9.00
C GLY A 5 -6.91 -10.06 -9.25
N ALA A 6 -7.58 -10.20 -10.40
CA ALA A 6 -8.81 -9.45 -10.68
C ALA A 6 -9.97 -9.90 -9.77
N LEU A 7 -10.07 -11.21 -9.49
CA LEU A 7 -11.06 -11.75 -8.56
C LEU A 7 -10.83 -11.23 -7.14
N VAL A 8 -9.57 -11.25 -6.67
CA VAL A 8 -9.21 -10.73 -5.34
C VAL A 8 -9.44 -9.22 -5.24
N ALA A 9 -9.05 -8.44 -6.24
CA ALA A 9 -9.29 -7.00 -6.24
C ALA A 9 -10.80 -6.68 -6.23
N GLY A 10 -11.62 -7.50 -6.91
CA GLY A 10 -13.07 -7.34 -6.96
C GLY A 10 -13.80 -7.63 -5.66
N THR A 11 -13.21 -8.38 -4.71
CA THR A 11 -13.83 -8.66 -3.41
C THR A 11 -13.61 -7.55 -2.39
N VAL A 12 -12.63 -6.66 -2.62
CA VAL A 12 -12.30 -5.59 -1.68
C VAL A 12 -13.11 -4.34 -2.00
N GLY A 13 -14.10 -4.03 -1.16
CA GLY A 13 -14.84 -2.78 -1.26
C GLY A 13 -13.99 -1.56 -0.88
N TRP A 14 -14.29 -0.42 -1.50
CA TRP A 14 -13.62 0.87 -1.20
C TRP A 14 -13.65 1.25 0.29
N GLY A 15 -14.74 0.91 1.00
CA GLY A 15 -14.85 1.14 2.44
C GLY A 15 -13.82 0.35 3.26
N ALA A 16 -13.63 -0.94 2.94
CA ALA A 16 -12.63 -1.79 3.61
C ALA A 16 -11.21 -1.30 3.32
N LEU A 17 -10.95 -0.88 2.08
CA LEU A 17 -9.66 -0.29 1.69
C LEU A 17 -9.38 0.99 2.48
N ALA A 18 -10.34 1.92 2.55
CA ALA A 18 -10.19 3.18 3.26
C ALA A 18 -10.00 2.97 4.77
N LEU A 19 -10.84 2.13 5.38
CA LEU A 19 -10.74 1.79 6.80
C LEU A 19 -9.41 1.12 7.14
N GLY A 20 -8.95 0.18 6.32
CA GLY A 20 -7.65 -0.47 6.48
C GLY A 20 -6.49 0.52 6.40
N ALA A 21 -6.50 1.41 5.40
CA ALA A 21 -5.46 2.44 5.25
C ALA A 21 -5.42 3.39 6.46
N VAL A 22 -6.58 3.85 6.93
CA VAL A 22 -6.69 4.70 8.14
C VAL A 22 -6.21 3.96 9.38
N ALA A 23 -6.65 2.71 9.57
CA ALA A 23 -6.26 1.92 10.73
C ALA A 23 -4.74 1.69 10.79
N VAL A 24 -4.10 1.36 9.67
CA VAL A 24 -2.64 1.18 9.61
C VAL A 24 -1.91 2.50 9.84
N ALA A 25 -2.38 3.61 9.25
CA ALA A 25 -1.78 4.92 9.47
C ALA A 25 -1.85 5.34 10.95
N LEU A 26 -3.00 5.13 11.62
CA LEU A 26 -3.16 5.40 13.05
C LEU A 26 -2.28 4.48 13.91
N ALA A 27 -2.19 3.19 13.57
CA ALA A 27 -1.34 2.24 14.27
C ALA A 27 0.16 2.57 14.14
N ALA A 28 0.57 3.30 13.10
CA ALA A 28 1.94 3.73 12.88
C ALA A 28 2.33 4.99 13.67
N VAL A 29 1.39 5.70 14.29
CA VAL A 29 1.66 6.91 15.09
C VAL A 29 2.72 6.67 16.20
N PRO A 30 2.61 5.63 17.05
CA PRO A 30 3.60 5.39 18.11
C PRO A 30 4.91 4.75 17.60
N ALA A 31 5.04 4.45 16.31
CA ALA A 31 6.19 3.70 15.79
C ALA A 31 7.51 4.48 15.85
N VAL A 32 7.45 5.82 15.92
CA VAL A 32 8.60 6.71 16.10
C VAL A 32 8.31 7.67 17.25
N PRO A 33 8.80 7.39 18.48
CA PRO A 33 8.37 8.10 19.70
C PRO A 33 8.46 9.63 19.62
N ASP A 34 9.54 10.15 19.04
CA ASP A 34 9.77 11.60 18.95
C ASP A 34 9.09 12.26 17.74
N ARG A 35 8.55 11.46 16.81
CA ARG A 35 8.00 11.93 15.53
C ARG A 35 6.73 11.16 15.16
N PRO A 36 5.61 11.41 15.86
CA PRO A 36 4.36 10.68 15.66
C PRO A 36 3.76 10.81 14.25
N TRP A 37 4.18 11.82 13.50
CA TRP A 37 3.79 12.04 12.10
C TRP A 37 4.55 11.16 11.10
N GLN A 38 5.73 10.65 11.46
CA GLN A 38 6.61 9.93 10.54
C GLN A 38 5.98 8.62 10.07
N GLY A 39 5.39 7.85 10.98
CA GLY A 39 4.71 6.59 10.66
C GLY A 39 3.53 6.77 9.70
N PRO A 40 2.54 7.63 10.03
CA PRO A 40 1.44 7.94 9.12
C PRO A 40 1.90 8.42 7.74
N ILE A 41 2.90 9.30 7.68
CA ILE A 41 3.43 9.81 6.39
C ILE A 41 4.12 8.69 5.59
N ALA A 42 4.88 7.81 6.25
CA ALA A 42 5.51 6.67 5.59
C ALA A 42 4.48 5.72 4.96
N VAL A 43 3.42 5.37 5.72
CA VAL A 43 2.31 4.52 5.24
C VAL A 43 1.59 5.17 4.06
N LEU A 44 1.18 6.43 4.20
CA LEU A 44 0.44 7.12 3.14
C LEU A 44 1.29 7.34 1.88
N GLY A 45 2.58 7.65 2.05
CA GLY A 45 3.53 7.76 0.95
C GLY A 45 3.72 6.44 0.20
N ALA A 46 3.87 5.33 0.94
CA ALA A 46 3.99 4.00 0.36
C ALA A 46 2.73 3.61 -0.43
N LEU A 47 1.54 3.88 0.11
CA LEU A 47 0.27 3.65 -0.58
C LEU A 47 0.12 4.52 -1.84
N ALA A 48 0.58 5.77 -1.81
CA ALA A 48 0.54 6.65 -2.98
C ALA A 48 1.45 6.14 -4.11
N VAL A 49 2.66 5.66 -3.77
CA VAL A 49 3.57 5.02 -4.74
C VAL A 49 2.91 3.78 -5.34
N ALA A 50 2.33 2.92 -4.50
CA ALA A 50 1.64 1.71 -4.96
C ALA A 50 0.45 2.02 -5.87
N ALA A 51 -0.35 3.05 -5.57
CA ALA A 51 -1.46 3.49 -6.42
C ALA A 51 -0.98 3.97 -7.80
N GLY A 52 0.14 4.71 -7.84
CA GLY A 52 0.78 5.13 -9.08
C GLY A 52 1.26 3.95 -9.93
N LEU A 53 1.96 3.00 -9.29
CA LEU A 53 2.44 1.78 -9.93
C LEU A 53 1.27 0.92 -10.43
N LEU A 54 0.25 0.69 -9.61
CA LEU A 54 -0.94 -0.06 -10.01
C LEU A 54 -1.59 0.56 -11.24
N ARG A 55 -1.76 1.89 -11.26
CA ARG A 55 -2.32 2.60 -12.42
C ARG A 55 -1.45 2.41 -13.67
N HIS A 56 -0.13 2.45 -13.52
CA HIS A 56 0.80 2.22 -14.63
C HIS A 56 0.73 0.78 -15.14
N LEU A 57 0.79 -0.21 -14.26
CA LEU A 57 0.80 -1.63 -14.59
C LEU A 57 -0.53 -2.07 -15.21
N VAL A 58 -1.67 -1.61 -14.68
CA VAL A 58 -2.98 -1.89 -15.27
C VAL A 58 -3.10 -1.30 -16.67
N ARG A 59 -2.64 -0.06 -16.88
CA ARG A 59 -2.61 0.56 -18.22
C ARG A 59 -1.68 -0.18 -19.18
N ARG A 60 -0.55 -0.70 -18.68
CA ARG A 60 0.49 -1.35 -19.49
C ARG A 60 0.16 -2.80 -19.85
N PHE A 61 -0.49 -3.52 -18.94
CA PHE A 61 -0.81 -4.95 -19.05
C PHE A 61 -2.28 -5.22 -19.38
N GLY A 62 -3.14 -4.21 -19.32
CA GLY A 62 -4.56 -4.33 -19.66
C GLY A 62 -5.42 -4.98 -18.56
N GLY A 63 -4.91 -5.07 -17.32
CA GLY A 63 -5.63 -5.68 -16.21
C GLY A 63 -4.78 -5.83 -14.94
N ILE A 64 -5.37 -6.43 -13.91
CA ILE A 64 -4.70 -6.77 -12.64
C ILE A 64 -4.41 -8.27 -12.61
N THR A 65 -3.15 -8.62 -12.32
CA THR A 65 -2.66 -9.99 -12.16
C THR A 65 -2.17 -10.22 -10.72
N GLY A 66 -2.03 -11.49 -10.32
CA GLY A 66 -1.65 -11.83 -8.93
C GLY A 66 -0.22 -11.41 -8.56
N ASP A 67 0.71 -11.49 -9.51
CA ASP A 67 2.10 -11.01 -9.39
C ASP A 67 2.16 -9.49 -9.16
N VAL A 68 1.32 -8.71 -9.85
CA VAL A 68 1.21 -7.25 -9.63
C VAL A 68 0.75 -6.95 -8.21
N LEU A 69 -0.27 -7.64 -7.70
CA LEU A 69 -0.71 -7.44 -6.31
C LEU A 69 0.37 -7.85 -5.30
N GLY A 70 1.04 -8.98 -5.53
CA GLY A 70 2.16 -9.43 -4.69
C GLY A 70 3.28 -8.39 -4.63
N ALA A 71 3.74 -7.91 -5.79
CA ALA A 71 4.77 -6.88 -5.87
C ALA A 71 4.35 -5.57 -5.18
N LEU A 72 3.10 -5.15 -5.31
CA LEU A 72 2.59 -3.96 -4.62
C LEU A 72 2.61 -4.12 -3.10
N VAL A 73 2.25 -5.29 -2.57
CA VAL A 73 2.32 -5.58 -1.14
C VAL A 73 3.76 -5.53 -0.64
N GLU A 74 4.71 -6.13 -1.37
CA GLU A 74 6.14 -6.08 -1.03
C GLU A 74 6.67 -4.64 -1.03
N ILE A 75 6.33 -3.85 -2.05
CA ILE A 75 6.74 -2.45 -2.17
C ILE A 75 6.17 -1.60 -1.04
N VAL A 76 4.87 -1.71 -0.75
CA VAL A 76 4.23 -0.93 0.33
C VAL A 76 4.88 -1.28 1.67
N THR A 77 5.07 -2.57 1.95
CA THR A 77 5.71 -3.04 3.18
C THR A 77 7.14 -2.53 3.29
N THR A 78 7.93 -2.65 2.22
CA THR A 78 9.32 -2.21 2.18
C THR A 78 9.44 -0.71 2.40
N LEU A 79 8.68 0.10 1.66
CA LEU A 79 8.71 1.56 1.79
C LEU A 79 8.23 2.02 3.16
N SER A 80 7.19 1.38 3.70
CA SER A 80 6.71 1.68 5.05
C SER A 80 7.79 1.39 6.09
N TYR A 81 8.40 0.20 6.03
CA TYR A 81 9.49 -0.18 6.93
C TYR A 81 10.68 0.77 6.82
N LEU A 82 11.07 1.11 5.59
CA LEU A 82 12.15 2.03 5.31
C LEU A 82 11.87 3.42 5.89
N GLY A 83 10.67 3.97 5.69
CA GLY A 83 10.26 5.26 6.23
C GLY A 83 10.13 5.29 7.75
N LEU A 84 9.85 4.14 8.38
CA LEU A 84 9.88 4.01 9.83
C LEU A 84 11.31 3.99 10.39
N VAL A 85 12.23 3.26 9.74
CA VAL A 85 13.55 2.95 10.29
C VAL A 85 14.66 3.94 9.87
N LEU A 86 14.68 4.44 8.62
CA LEU A 86 15.82 5.23 8.11
C LEU A 86 16.01 6.60 8.79
N THR A 87 15.04 7.04 9.56
CA THR A 87 15.06 8.36 10.19
C THR A 87 15.42 8.29 11.69
N GLY A 88 15.77 7.10 12.20
CA GLY A 88 16.25 6.85 13.56
C GLY A 88 17.75 7.05 13.71
#